data_AF-A0A9E3ZWB6-F1
#
_entry.id   AF-A0A9E3ZWB6-F1
#
_cell.length_a   1.000
_cell.length_b   1.000
_cell.length_c   1.000
_cell.angle_alpha   90.00
_cell.angle_beta   90.00
_cell.angle_gamma   90.00
#
_symmetry.space_group_name_H-M   'P 1'
#
loop_
_entity.id
_entity.type
_entity.pdbx_description
1 polymer ?
#
loop_
_entity_poly.entity_id
_entity_poly.type
_entity_poly.pdbx_seq_one_letter_code
_entity_poly.pdbx_strand_id
1 'polypeptide(L)'
;MGYSLVDFSHDVRAILRESDDREGRERVRQKLEALLRDRDFCATYVGPGNDAGMEQIYQDPELRFCVLAYNMTEPRTSPPHDHGASWAVYG
;
A
#
# COMPACT_ATOMS: atom_id res chain seq x y z
N MET A 1 16.38 11.60 4.83
CA MET A 1 16.27 10.52 3.83
C MET A 1 14.90 9.92 4.02
N GLY A 2 14.03 10.05 3.03
CA GLY A 2 12.65 9.56 3.11
C GLY A 2 12.58 8.04 3.04
N TYR A 3 11.44 7.46 3.42
CA TYR A 3 11.14 6.05 3.20
C TYR A 3 10.17 5.95 2.03
N SER A 4 10.72 5.64 0.85
CA SER A 4 9.99 5.77 -0.42
C SER A 4 9.11 4.56 -0.74
N LEU A 5 8.25 4.70 -1.76
CA LEU A 5 7.50 3.57 -2.32
C LEU A 5 8.43 2.44 -2.81
N VAL A 6 9.61 2.78 -3.33
CA VAL A 6 10.60 1.78 -3.79
C VAL A 6 11.16 1.00 -2.61
N ASP A 7 11.52 1.68 -1.53
CA ASP A 7 12.03 1.05 -0.30
C ASP A 7 10.95 0.15 0.32
N PHE A 8 9.72 0.66 0.40
CA PHE A 8 8.57 -0.11 0.86
C PHE A 8 8.34 -1.37 0.04
N SER A 9 8.28 -1.26 -1.28
CA SER A 9 8.05 -2.41 -2.16
C SER A 9 9.15 -3.45 -2.06
N HIS A 10 10.41 -3.02 -1.94
CA HIS A 10 11.54 -3.93 -1.73
C HIS A 10 11.43 -4.68 -0.40
N ASP A 11 11.14 -3.96 0.69
CA ASP A 11 10.98 -4.54 2.02
C ASP A 11 9.80 -5.51 2.08
N VAL A 12 8.66 -5.16 1.46
CA VAL A 12 7.49 -6.06 1.39
C VAL A 12 7.82 -7.33 0.62
N ARG A 13 8.51 -7.24 -0.52
CA ARG A 13 8.94 -8.44 -1.25
C ARG A 13 9.85 -9.32 -0.40
N ALA A 14 10.82 -8.74 0.31
CA ALA A 14 11.74 -9.47 1.17
C ALA A 14 10.98 -10.17 2.32
N ILE A 15 10.07 -9.46 2.99
CA ILE A 15 9.24 -10.01 4.07
C ILE A 15 8.40 -11.19 3.56
N LEU A 16 7.69 -11.02 2.44
CA LEU A 16 6.79 -12.07 1.93
C LEU A 16 7.54 -13.28 1.34
N ARG A 17 8.78 -13.10 0.86
CA ARG A 17 9.65 -14.22 0.49
C ARG A 17 10.10 -15.04 1.71
N GLU A 18 10.24 -14.38 2.86
CA GLU A 18 10.66 -15.01 4.12
C GLU A 18 9.48 -15.68 4.83
N SER A 19 8.34 -14.98 4.92
CA SER A 19 7.13 -15.40 5.62
C SER A 19 5.90 -14.75 4.98
N ASP A 20 5.11 -15.52 4.24
CA ASP A 20 3.78 -15.12 3.76
C ASP A 20 2.68 -15.67 4.69
N ASP A 21 2.78 -15.31 5.97
CA ASP A 21 1.83 -15.67 7.00
C ASP A 21 1.40 -14.43 7.83
N ARG A 22 0.80 -14.66 8.98
CA ARG A 22 0.33 -13.60 9.89
C ARG A 22 1.46 -12.68 10.37
N GLU A 23 2.64 -13.23 10.67
CA GLU A 23 3.79 -12.47 11.15
C GLU A 23 4.38 -11.60 10.04
N GLY A 24 4.51 -12.18 8.82
CA GLY A 24 4.89 -11.42 7.63
C GLY A 24 3.96 -10.23 7.36
N ARG A 25 2.65 -10.43 7.46
CA ARG A 25 1.66 -9.35 7.27
C ARG A 25 1.75 -8.26 8.34
N GLU A 26 2.08 -8.60 9.59
CA GLU A 26 2.34 -7.60 10.63
C GLU A 26 3.61 -6.79 10.33
N ARG A 27 4.67 -7.42 9.83
CA ARG A 27 5.87 -6.72 9.37
C ARG A 27 5.55 -5.78 8.19
N VAL A 28 4.74 -6.22 7.22
CA VAL A 28 4.25 -5.36 6.11
C VAL A 28 3.48 -4.15 6.65
N ARG A 29 2.59 -4.34 7.63
CA ARG A 29 1.84 -3.24 8.27
C ARG A 29 2.76 -2.21 8.90
N GLN A 30 3.81 -2.63 9.59
CA GLN A 30 4.81 -1.71 10.17
C GLN A 30 5.56 -0.92 9.10
N LYS A 31 5.88 -1.55 7.96
CA LYS A 31 6.47 -0.86 6.81
C LYS A 31 5.49 0.14 6.19
N LEU A 32 4.21 -0.18 6.11
CA LEU A 32 3.19 0.76 5.62
C LEU A 32 3.09 1.97 6.54
N GLU A 33 3.09 1.76 7.86
CA GLU A 33 3.10 2.84 8.85
C GLU A 33 4.32 3.77 8.69
N ALA A 34 5.50 3.23 8.36
CA ALA A 34 6.67 4.03 8.05
C ALA A 34 6.51 4.83 6.75
N LEU A 35 5.94 4.23 5.71
CA LEU A 35 5.68 4.89 4.42
C LEU A 35 4.72 6.06 4.56
N LEU A 36 3.65 5.90 5.34
CA LEU A 36 2.65 6.95 5.55
C LEU A 36 3.15 8.14 6.38
N ARG A 37 4.32 8.02 7.04
CA ARG A 37 5.01 9.14 7.69
C ARG A 37 5.90 9.93 6.74
N ASP A 38 6.18 9.40 5.56
CA ASP A 38 6.96 10.08 4.54
C ASP A 38 6.12 11.16 3.85
N ARG A 39 6.53 12.41 4.02
CA ARG A 39 5.78 13.57 3.51
C ARG A 39 5.80 13.66 1.99
N ASP A 40 6.88 13.22 1.36
CA ASP A 40 7.04 13.30 -0.09
C ASP A 40 6.17 12.22 -0.77
N PHE A 41 6.12 11.01 -0.19
CA PHE A 41 5.16 9.98 -0.58
C PHE A 41 3.72 10.49 -0.47
N CYS A 42 3.33 11.02 0.68
CA CYS A 42 1.97 11.50 0.92
C CYS A 42 1.61 12.65 -0.02
N ALA A 43 2.50 13.62 -0.23
CA ALA A 43 2.26 14.73 -1.15
C ALA A 43 2.09 14.26 -2.60
N THR A 44 2.83 13.24 -3.03
CA THR A 44 2.80 12.70 -4.40
C THR A 44 1.52 11.90 -4.67
N TYR A 45 1.17 10.97 -3.79
CA TYR A 45 0.16 9.95 -4.10
C TYR A 45 -1.20 10.18 -3.44
N VAL A 46 -1.26 10.95 -2.35
CA VAL A 46 -2.51 11.22 -1.61
C VAL A 46 -2.67 12.70 -1.24
N GLY A 47 -1.90 13.57 -1.90
CA GLY A 47 -1.95 15.01 -1.68
C GLY A 47 -3.19 15.65 -2.33
N PRO A 48 -3.59 16.86 -1.89
CA PRO A 48 -4.79 17.54 -2.39
C PRO A 48 -4.76 17.87 -3.91
N GLY A 49 -3.60 17.74 -4.56
CA GLY A 49 -3.47 17.92 -6.01
C GLY A 49 -3.59 16.64 -6.84
N ASN A 50 -3.78 15.48 -6.23
CA ASN A 50 -3.93 14.20 -6.93
C ASN A 50 -5.40 13.77 -6.94
N ASP A 51 -6.14 14.02 -8.02
CA ASP A 51 -7.56 13.66 -8.18
C ASP A 51 -7.78 12.35 -8.94
N ALA A 52 -6.77 11.47 -9.01
CA ALA A 52 -6.82 10.22 -9.76
C ALA A 52 -7.82 9.18 -9.22
N GLY A 53 -8.44 9.42 -8.06
CA GLY A 53 -9.38 8.48 -7.45
C GLY A 53 -8.65 7.30 -6.84
N MET A 54 -8.91 6.09 -7.36
CA MET A 54 -8.17 4.89 -6.97
C MET A 54 -7.14 4.55 -8.05
N GLU A 55 -5.86 4.56 -7.69
CA GLU A 55 -4.76 4.31 -8.60
C GLU A 55 -3.88 3.15 -8.08
N GLN A 56 -3.52 2.22 -8.96
CA GLN A 56 -2.47 1.25 -8.67
C GLN A 56 -1.09 1.87 -8.92
N ILE A 57 -0.46 2.34 -7.84
CA ILE A 57 0.83 3.04 -7.90
C ILE A 57 2.03 2.09 -7.96
N TYR A 58 1.82 0.81 -7.64
CA TYR A 58 2.84 -0.24 -7.77
C TYR A 58 2.19 -1.62 -7.91
N GLN A 59 2.84 -2.51 -8.69
CA GLN A 59 2.60 -3.95 -8.65
C GLN A 59 3.93 -4.69 -8.68
N ASP A 60 4.08 -5.66 -7.79
CA ASP A 60 5.26 -6.50 -7.76
C ASP A 60 5.28 -7.45 -8.97
N PRO A 61 6.34 -7.48 -9.79
CA PRO A 61 6.41 -8.36 -10.96
C PRO A 61 6.42 -9.85 -10.62
N GLU A 62 6.79 -10.24 -9.40
CA GLU A 62 6.99 -11.64 -9.03
C GLU A 62 5.91 -12.14 -8.08
N LEU A 63 5.74 -11.47 -6.94
CA LEU A 63 4.75 -11.84 -5.92
C LEU A 63 3.36 -11.25 -6.21
N ARG A 64 3.25 -10.36 -7.20
CA ARG A 64 2.00 -9.79 -7.71
C ARG A 64 1.17 -9.00 -6.68
N PHE A 65 1.72 -8.68 -5.51
CA PHE A 65 1.07 -7.74 -4.59
C PHE A 65 0.99 -6.34 -5.22
N CYS A 66 -0.08 -5.60 -4.90
CA CYS A 66 -0.31 -4.26 -5.41
C CYS A 66 -0.30 -3.24 -4.27
N VAL A 67 0.14 -2.02 -4.57
CA VAL A 67 -0.08 -0.85 -3.71
C VAL A 67 -1.06 0.06 -4.42
N LEU A 68 -2.14 0.42 -3.73
CA LEU A 68 -3.20 1.25 -4.24
C LEU A 68 -3.23 2.57 -3.44
N ALA A 69 -3.23 3.70 -4.13
CA ALA A 69 -3.53 5.00 -3.54
C ALA A 69 -5.02 5.30 -3.74
N TYR A 70 -5.68 5.73 -2.67
CA TYR A 70 -7.07 6.16 -2.70
C TYR A 70 -7.14 7.64 -2.36
N ASN A 71 -7.46 8.47 -3.34
CA ASN A 71 -7.72 9.89 -3.18
C ASN A 71 -8.96 10.29 -3.99
N MET A 72 -10.13 10.09 -3.39
CA MET A 72 -11.43 10.34 -4.03
C MET A 72 -11.84 11.80 -3.82
N THR A 73 -12.26 12.49 -4.88
CA THR A 73 -12.80 13.85 -4.80
C THR A 73 -14.21 13.90 -4.20
N GLU A 74 -14.94 12.79 -4.28
CA GLU A 74 -16.30 12.64 -3.75
C GLU A 74 -16.38 11.46 -2.77
N PRO A 75 -17.28 11.54 -1.76
CA PRO A 75 -17.55 10.41 -0.88
C PRO A 75 -18.00 9.18 -1.66
N ARG A 76 -17.44 8.02 -1.32
CA ARG A 76 -17.80 6.75 -1.94
C ARG A 76 -18.18 5.73 -0.88
N THR A 77 -19.35 5.12 -1.05
CA THR A 77 -19.78 3.96 -0.26
C THR A 77 -19.62 2.69 -1.10
N SER A 78 -18.78 1.76 -0.64
CA SER A 78 -18.66 0.43 -1.26
C SER A 78 -19.65 -0.53 -0.58
N PRO A 79 -20.32 -1.44 -1.32
CA PRO A 79 -21.14 -2.47 -0.71
C PRO A 79 -20.27 -3.42 0.13
N PRO A 80 -20.86 -4.17 1.08
CA PRO A 80 -20.14 -5.22 1.80
C PRO A 80 -19.46 -6.20 0.82
N HIS A 81 -18.17 -6.48 1.05
CA HIS A 81 -17.35 -7.39 0.25
C HIS A 81 -16.23 -7.98 1.11
N ASP A 82 -15.60 -9.06 0.62
CA ASP A 82 -14.38 -9.65 1.20
C ASP A 82 -13.21 -9.57 0.20
N HIS A 83 -12.06 -10.09 0.61
CA HIS A 83 -10.85 -10.17 -0.22
C HIS A 83 -10.60 -11.60 -0.74
N GLY A 84 -11.59 -12.50 -0.63
CA GLY A 84 -11.47 -13.91 -0.99
C GLY A 84 -10.29 -14.60 -0.28
N ALA A 85 -9.43 -15.25 -1.08
CA ALA A 85 -8.21 -15.89 -0.59
C ALA A 85 -7.05 -14.91 -0.39
N SER A 86 -7.20 -13.65 -0.82
CA SER A 86 -6.19 -12.61 -0.68
C SER A 86 -6.34 -11.88 0.66
N TRP A 87 -5.38 -11.00 0.96
CA TRP A 87 -5.39 -10.16 2.15
C TRP A 87 -5.11 -8.70 1.76
N ALA A 88 -5.46 -7.77 2.66
CA ALA A 88 -5.20 -6.35 2.50
C ALA A 88 -4.70 -5.75 3.83
N VAL A 89 -3.86 -4.72 3.73
CA VAL A 89 -3.43 -3.89 4.86
C VAL A 89 -3.76 -2.45 4.51
N TYR A 90 -4.44 -1.75 5.42
CA TYR A 90 -4.85 -0.36 5.25
C TYR A 90 -4.11 0.55 6.22
N GLY A 91 -3.89 1.80 5.83
CA GLY A 91 -3.32 2.85 6.66
C GLY A 91 -3.69 4.24 6.16
#